data_AF-A0A2N1FAX5-F1
#
_entry.id   AF-A0A2N1FAX5-F1
#
_cell.length_a   1.000
_cell.length_b   1.000
_cell.length_c   1.000
_cell.angle_alpha   90.00
_cell.angle_beta   90.00
_cell.angle_gamma   90.00
#
_symmetry.space_group_name_H-M   'P 1'
#
loop_
_entity.id
_entity.type
_entity.pdbx_description
1 polymer ?
#
loop_
_entity_poly.entity_id
_entity_poly.type
_entity_poly.pdbx_seq_one_letter_code
_entity_poly.pdbx_strand_id
1 'polypeptide(L)'
;MKYFQNRALIYILLIAICLLNSCAIPSEFDSQMMVVSEKGYGVIVSKITQHNKLEVPVNIVTDSIYMNPSIPGYYNYSTSLRKSKQIPKSKLPNYLTFEYQYIKLSDCNNVRKEKMVKLIFLKDYSPTEKGNIIEMSEDKANSYIKRDSHIATLASMINKKISKENLLKKYEKELKVAKVYYNKSKCKTQTPIDSLKFTKTIDLRPYKKSKEIKRFRKKHKNDAGSYYGTTIIYQFYDSGEIKLHLENYHTNPWK
;
A
#
# COMPACT_ATOMS: atom_id res chain seq x y z
N MET A 1 31.11 -42.00 -35.16
CA MET A 1 30.77 -40.56 -35.32
C MET A 1 29.32 -40.20 -34.96
N LYS A 2 28.28 -40.94 -35.41
CA LYS A 2 26.86 -40.64 -35.09
C LYS A 2 26.51 -40.64 -33.58
N TYR A 3 27.23 -41.41 -32.76
CA TYR A 3 26.98 -41.52 -31.31
C TYR A 3 27.37 -40.27 -30.50
N PHE A 4 28.35 -39.50 -30.96
CA PHE A 4 28.81 -38.27 -30.30
C PHE A 4 27.89 -37.07 -30.59
N GLN A 5 27.30 -37.00 -31.79
CA GLN A 5 26.34 -35.96 -32.16
C GLN A 5 25.05 -36.01 -31.33
N ASN A 6 24.55 -37.21 -31.01
CA ASN A 6 23.35 -37.36 -30.18
C ASN A 6 23.55 -36.89 -28.73
N ARG A 7 24.74 -37.07 -28.16
CA ARG A 7 25.04 -36.59 -26.78
C ARG A 7 25.13 -35.07 -26.73
N ALA A 8 25.79 -34.44 -27.71
CA ALA A 8 25.87 -32.98 -27.78
C ALA A 8 24.48 -32.34 -27.93
N LEU A 9 23.61 -32.94 -28.74
CA LEU A 9 22.22 -32.46 -28.90
C LEU A 9 21.43 -32.56 -27.59
N ILE A 10 21.58 -33.65 -26.84
CA ILE A 10 20.95 -33.86 -25.53
C ILE A 10 21.45 -32.84 -24.48
N TYR A 11 22.75 -32.54 -24.45
CA TYR A 11 23.31 -31.53 -23.54
C TYR A 11 22.82 -30.11 -23.90
N ILE A 12 22.74 -29.76 -25.18
CA ILE A 12 22.20 -28.47 -25.62
C ILE A 12 20.71 -28.36 -25.27
N LEU A 13 19.93 -29.43 -25.42
CA LEU A 13 18.52 -29.47 -25.02
C LEU A 13 18.36 -29.35 -23.50
N LEU A 14 19.18 -30.02 -22.71
CA LEU A 14 19.19 -29.91 -21.24
C LEU A 14 19.58 -28.50 -20.78
N ILE A 15 20.58 -27.88 -21.41
CA ILE A 15 20.97 -26.49 -21.13
C ILE A 15 19.83 -25.53 -21.52
N ALA A 16 19.19 -25.72 -22.68
CA ALA A 16 18.04 -24.92 -23.09
C ALA A 16 16.85 -25.11 -22.13
N ILE A 17 16.55 -26.33 -21.68
CA ILE A 17 15.50 -26.61 -20.69
C ILE A 17 15.84 -25.98 -19.32
N CYS A 18 17.10 -26.02 -18.89
CA CYS A 18 17.56 -25.36 -17.67
C CYS A 18 17.49 -23.83 -17.77
N LEU A 19 17.83 -23.25 -18.93
CA LEU A 19 17.72 -21.81 -19.22
C LEU A 19 16.25 -21.35 -19.36
N LEU A 20 15.36 -22.22 -19.85
CA LEU A 20 13.93 -21.93 -19.96
C LEU A 20 13.18 -22.08 -18.62
N ASN A 21 13.61 -23.00 -17.75
CA ASN A 21 13.02 -23.19 -16.41
C ASN A 21 13.55 -22.20 -15.35
N SER A 22 14.66 -21.49 -15.62
CA SER A 22 15.21 -20.49 -14.69
C SER A 22 14.59 -19.09 -14.84
N CYS A 23 13.59 -18.91 -15.71
CA CYS A 23 12.79 -17.68 -15.80
C CYS A 23 11.44 -17.76 -15.05
N ALA A 24 11.35 -18.59 -14.00
CA ALA A 24 10.21 -18.55 -13.09
C ALA A 24 10.33 -17.34 -12.15
N ILE A 25 9.83 -16.18 -12.60
CA ILE A 25 9.79 -14.94 -11.80
C ILE A 25 8.90 -15.19 -10.59
N PRO A 26 9.40 -15.16 -9.33
CA PRO A 26 8.53 -15.29 -8.19
C PRO A 26 7.60 -14.08 -8.16
N SER A 27 6.29 -14.35 -8.22
CA SER A 27 5.31 -13.35 -7.85
C SER A 27 5.41 -13.15 -6.34
N GLU A 28 6.26 -12.23 -5.93
CA GLU A 28 6.38 -11.83 -4.53
C GLU A 28 5.19 -10.94 -4.17
N PHE A 29 4.58 -11.24 -3.03
CA PHE A 29 3.73 -10.29 -2.35
C PHE A 29 4.64 -9.49 -1.42
N ASP A 30 4.73 -8.18 -1.61
CA ASP A 30 5.34 -7.32 -0.61
C ASP A 30 4.30 -6.95 0.44
N SER A 31 4.75 -6.75 1.67
CA SER A 31 3.90 -6.33 2.77
C SER A 31 4.50 -5.10 3.40
N GLN A 32 3.68 -4.08 3.59
CA GLN A 32 4.08 -2.81 4.18
C GLN A 32 3.05 -2.40 5.22
N MET A 33 3.46 -1.62 6.20
CA MET A 33 2.56 -1.08 7.21
C MET A 33 2.64 0.44 7.24
N MET A 34 1.53 1.10 7.53
CA MET A 34 1.51 2.53 7.76
C MET A 34 0.47 2.89 8.82
N VAL A 35 0.69 4.00 9.51
CA VAL A 35 -0.27 4.54 10.48
C VAL A 35 -0.95 5.75 9.86
N VAL A 36 -2.27 5.80 9.96
CA VAL A 36 -3.10 6.91 9.49
C VAL A 36 -3.82 7.47 10.71
N SER A 37 -3.40 8.67 11.15
CA SER A 37 -3.85 9.21 12.44
C SER A 37 -4.37 10.65 12.32
N GLU A 38 -5.62 10.85 12.73
CA GLU A 38 -6.24 12.17 12.95
C GLU A 38 -5.78 12.76 14.31
N LYS A 39 -5.32 11.92 15.25
CA LYS A 39 -4.79 12.31 16.56
C LYS A 39 -3.27 12.51 16.59
N GLY A 40 -2.56 12.08 15.56
CA GLY A 40 -1.10 12.11 15.46
C GLY A 40 -0.38 11.10 16.35
N TYR A 41 -0.98 9.94 16.54
CA TYR A 41 -0.37 8.80 17.22
C TYR A 41 0.48 7.96 16.27
N GLY A 42 1.55 7.36 16.81
CA GLY A 42 2.24 6.25 16.14
C GLY A 42 1.65 4.91 16.56
N VAL A 43 2.19 3.82 16.01
CA VAL A 43 1.84 2.45 16.40
C VAL A 43 3.10 1.62 16.60
N ILE A 44 3.08 0.78 17.63
CA ILE A 44 4.00 -0.33 17.83
C ILE A 44 3.24 -1.61 17.53
N VAL A 45 3.69 -2.38 16.54
CA VAL A 45 3.22 -3.75 16.31
C VAL A 45 4.18 -4.68 17.03
N SER A 46 3.73 -5.34 18.09
CA SER A 46 4.57 -6.23 18.91
C SER A 46 4.64 -7.65 18.34
N LYS A 47 3.60 -8.08 17.63
CA LYS A 47 3.53 -9.45 17.10
C LYS A 47 2.64 -9.54 15.86
N ILE A 48 3.10 -10.32 14.88
CA ILE A 48 2.37 -10.69 13.68
C ILE A 48 2.29 -12.20 13.60
N THR A 49 1.08 -12.74 13.70
CA THR A 49 0.85 -14.19 13.63
C THR A 49 0.19 -14.56 12.31
N GLN A 50 0.82 -15.46 11.56
CA GLN A 50 0.26 -16.00 10.33
C GLN A 50 -0.56 -17.25 10.61
N HIS A 51 -1.67 -17.41 9.91
CA HIS A 51 -2.44 -18.66 9.99
C HIS A 51 -3.29 -18.95 8.77
N ASN A 52 -3.62 -20.24 8.64
CA ASN A 52 -4.43 -20.76 7.54
C ASN A 52 -5.90 -21.02 7.93
N LYS A 53 -6.18 -21.11 9.23
CA LYS A 53 -7.51 -21.26 9.85
C LYS A 53 -7.77 -20.01 10.70
N LEU A 54 -9.02 -19.65 10.97
CA LEU A 54 -9.35 -18.43 11.70
C LEU A 54 -8.74 -18.38 13.12
N GLU A 55 -8.51 -19.54 13.72
CA GLU A 55 -7.87 -19.70 15.03
C GLU A 55 -6.39 -19.34 14.97
N VAL A 56 -5.94 -18.52 15.92
CA VAL A 56 -4.56 -18.03 16.01
C VAL A 56 -3.67 -19.13 16.61
N PRO A 57 -2.69 -19.67 15.87
CA PRO A 57 -1.72 -20.62 16.42
C PRO A 57 -0.79 -19.91 17.41
N VAL A 58 -0.32 -20.63 18.42
CA VAL A 58 0.49 -20.12 19.54
C VAL A 58 1.96 -19.87 19.15
N ASN A 59 2.27 -19.61 17.88
CA ASN A 59 3.65 -19.38 17.46
C ASN A 59 4.11 -17.95 17.79
N ILE A 60 5.29 -17.87 18.39
CA ILE A 60 5.90 -16.65 18.92
C ILE A 60 7.07 -16.27 18.01
N VAL A 61 6.92 -15.16 17.27
CA VAL A 61 8.05 -14.42 16.71
C VAL A 61 7.85 -12.97 17.10
N THR A 62 8.84 -12.39 17.79
CA THR A 62 8.75 -11.10 18.46
C THR A 62 9.83 -10.16 17.95
N ASP A 63 9.56 -9.49 16.83
CA ASP A 63 10.25 -8.24 16.49
C ASP A 63 9.21 -7.12 16.53
N SER A 64 9.41 -6.13 17.40
CA SER A 64 8.52 -4.98 17.49
C SER A 64 8.80 -4.01 16.34
N ILE A 65 7.75 -3.58 15.66
CA ILE A 65 7.82 -2.67 14.51
C ILE A 65 7.18 -1.34 14.90
N TYR A 66 7.94 -0.27 14.79
CA TYR A 66 7.54 1.08 15.15
C TYR A 66 7.18 1.87 13.91
N MET A 67 6.07 2.58 13.95
CA MET A 67 5.58 3.40 12.84
C MET A 67 5.13 4.76 13.33
N ASN A 68 5.53 5.79 12.60
CA ASN A 68 5.01 7.14 12.78
C ASN A 68 3.77 7.34 11.89
N PRO A 69 2.85 8.26 12.26
CA PRO A 69 1.70 8.57 11.43
C PRO A 69 2.12 9.24 10.14
N SER A 70 1.42 8.87 9.07
CA SER A 70 1.49 9.43 7.73
C SER A 70 0.07 9.75 7.25
N ILE A 71 0.00 10.42 6.10
CA ILE A 71 -1.24 10.83 5.45
C ILE A 71 -1.73 9.68 4.54
N PRO A 72 -3.05 9.42 4.44
CA PRO A 72 -3.57 8.43 3.50
C PRO A 72 -3.09 8.73 2.07
N GLY A 73 -2.71 7.68 1.32
CA GLY A 73 -2.22 7.82 -0.06
C GLY A 73 -0.76 8.27 -0.21
N TYR A 74 -0.02 8.39 0.90
CA TYR A 74 1.41 8.69 0.92
C TYR A 74 2.24 7.45 1.30
N TYR A 75 2.20 6.45 0.42
CA TYR A 75 2.77 5.11 0.67
C TYR A 75 4.29 5.07 0.75
N ASN A 76 4.99 6.10 0.27
CA ASN A 76 6.45 6.22 0.41
C ASN A 76 6.92 6.27 1.88
N TYR A 77 6.02 6.54 2.83
CA TYR A 77 6.30 6.53 4.27
C TYR A 77 5.82 5.27 4.98
N SER A 78 5.48 4.23 4.23
CA SER A 78 5.20 2.91 4.80
C SER A 78 6.49 2.24 5.30
N THR A 79 6.35 1.36 6.27
CA THR A 79 7.43 0.50 6.75
C THR A 79 7.35 -0.84 6.01
N SER A 80 8.38 -1.15 5.22
CA SER A 80 8.47 -2.44 4.53
C SER A 80 8.70 -3.58 5.51
N LEU A 81 7.93 -4.65 5.34
CA LEU A 81 8.05 -5.90 6.09
C LEU A 81 8.87 -6.95 5.34
N ARG A 82 9.52 -6.57 4.23
CA ARG A 82 10.32 -7.49 3.41
C ARG A 82 11.46 -8.17 4.18
N LYS A 83 11.97 -7.54 5.25
CA LYS A 83 12.99 -8.13 6.14
C LYS A 83 12.40 -8.85 7.35
N SER A 84 11.09 -8.72 7.60
CA SER A 84 10.44 -9.38 8.73
C SER A 84 10.43 -10.89 8.51
N LYS A 85 10.89 -11.63 9.51
CA LYS A 85 10.74 -13.10 9.55
C LYS A 85 9.28 -13.52 9.78
N GLN A 86 8.42 -12.56 10.15
CA GLN A 86 7.03 -12.78 10.53
C GLN A 86 6.05 -12.77 9.34
N ILE A 87 6.49 -12.53 8.10
CA ILE A 87 5.63 -12.56 6.89
C ILE A 87 6.30 -13.38 5.77
N PRO A 88 5.59 -14.30 5.08
CA PRO A 88 6.18 -15.08 4.00
C PRO A 88 6.30 -14.22 2.74
N LYS A 89 7.45 -14.28 2.08
CA LYS A 89 7.73 -13.51 0.85
C LYS A 89 7.10 -14.12 -0.41
N SER A 90 7.01 -15.45 -0.44
CA SER A 90 6.61 -16.21 -1.63
C SER A 90 5.11 -16.54 -1.69
N LYS A 91 4.40 -16.50 -0.56
CA LYS A 91 2.98 -16.84 -0.47
C LYS A 91 2.26 -15.97 0.55
N LEU A 92 1.14 -15.39 0.13
CA LEU A 92 0.25 -14.69 1.05
C LEU A 92 -0.42 -15.71 2.00
N PRO A 93 -0.42 -15.53 3.34
CA PRO A 93 -1.19 -16.37 4.26
C PRO A 93 -2.70 -16.15 4.08
N ASN A 94 -3.55 -17.04 4.62
CA ASN A 94 -5.00 -16.80 4.59
C ASN A 94 -5.40 -15.68 5.53
N TYR A 95 -4.72 -15.59 6.68
CA TYR A 95 -4.99 -14.60 7.69
C TYR A 95 -3.69 -14.10 8.32
N LEU A 96 -3.75 -12.87 8.83
CA LEU A 96 -2.73 -12.29 9.69
C LEU A 96 -3.40 -11.72 10.93
N THR A 97 -2.88 -12.04 12.11
CA THR A 97 -3.25 -11.38 13.36
C THR A 97 -2.15 -10.43 13.80
N PHE A 98 -2.51 -9.18 14.02
CA PHE A 98 -1.64 -8.14 14.55
C PHE A 98 -1.97 -7.90 16.02
N GLU A 99 -0.95 -7.97 16.88
CA GLU A 99 -0.99 -7.40 18.22
C GLU A 99 -0.24 -6.07 18.17
N TYR A 100 -0.91 -4.98 18.55
CA TYR A 100 -0.36 -3.64 18.42
C TYR A 100 -0.92 -2.67 19.44
N GLN A 101 -0.18 -1.59 19.66
CA GLN A 101 -0.50 -0.54 20.59
C GLN A 101 -0.22 0.84 19.99
N TYR A 102 -1.10 1.80 20.26
CA TYR A 102 -0.84 3.19 19.91
C TYR A 102 0.13 3.86 20.86
N ILE A 103 0.96 4.73 20.31
CA ILE A 103 1.92 5.54 21.06
C ILE A 103 1.65 7.02 20.86
N LYS A 104 1.71 7.77 21.95
CA LYS A 104 1.77 9.22 21.92
C LYS A 104 3.18 9.64 21.51
N LEU A 105 3.25 10.43 20.45
CA LEU A 105 4.50 10.99 19.93
C LEU A 105 4.63 12.45 20.32
N SER A 106 5.72 12.79 21.00
CA SER A 106 6.08 14.14 21.43
C SER A 106 7.51 14.48 20.97
N ASP A 107 7.85 15.77 21.00
CA ASP A 107 9.19 16.29 20.67
C ASP A 107 9.66 15.85 19.27
N CYS A 108 8.76 16.01 18.30
CA CYS A 108 9.01 15.67 16.90
C CYS A 108 9.61 16.86 16.15
N ASN A 109 10.73 16.64 15.46
CA ASN A 109 11.34 17.69 14.64
C ASN A 109 10.46 18.05 13.43
N ASN A 110 9.70 17.09 12.92
CA ASN A 110 8.84 17.28 11.76
C ASN A 110 7.39 16.95 12.14
N VAL A 111 6.53 17.96 12.14
CA VAL A 111 5.08 17.80 12.33
C VAL A 111 4.37 18.55 11.22
N ARG A 112 3.66 17.81 10.38
CA ARG A 112 2.81 18.35 9.32
C ARG A 112 1.38 17.85 9.54
N LYS A 113 0.41 18.71 9.20
CA LYS A 113 -1.00 18.35 9.17
C LYS A 113 -1.50 18.54 7.76
N GLU A 114 -2.32 17.61 7.30
CA GLU A 114 -2.86 17.64 5.95
C GLU A 114 -4.35 17.40 5.98
N LYS A 115 -5.08 18.22 5.24
CA LYS A 115 -6.51 18.03 5.02
C LYS A 115 -6.72 17.09 3.85
N MET A 116 -7.73 16.22 3.96
CA MET A 116 -8.10 15.30 2.89
C MET A 116 -9.43 15.71 2.26
N VAL A 117 -9.46 15.72 0.93
CA VAL A 117 -10.66 16.05 0.14
C VAL A 117 -10.88 14.99 -0.93
N LYS A 118 -12.14 14.81 -1.34
CA LYS A 118 -12.52 13.86 -2.38
C LYS A 118 -12.66 14.57 -3.71
N LEU A 119 -11.82 14.22 -4.67
CA LEU A 119 -11.93 14.68 -6.04
C LEU A 119 -12.47 13.57 -6.94
N ILE A 120 -13.18 13.95 -8.00
CA ILE A 120 -13.55 13.08 -9.11
C ILE A 120 -12.79 13.49 -10.37
N PHE A 121 -12.21 12.50 -11.05
CA PHE A 121 -11.51 12.71 -12.31
C PHE A 121 -12.49 12.83 -13.48
N LEU A 122 -12.35 13.89 -14.27
CA LEU A 122 -13.23 14.21 -15.41
C LEU A 122 -12.71 13.62 -16.74
N LYS A 123 -11.42 13.25 -16.77
CA LYS A 123 -10.75 12.58 -17.88
C LYS A 123 -9.68 11.63 -17.33
N ASP A 124 -9.21 10.71 -18.17
CA ASP A 124 -8.12 9.80 -17.80
C ASP A 124 -6.84 10.60 -17.52
N TYR A 125 -6.19 10.28 -16.40
CA TYR A 125 -4.94 10.88 -15.95
C TYR A 125 -4.14 9.83 -15.19
N SER A 126 -3.24 9.15 -15.91
CA SER A 126 -2.50 7.99 -15.40
C SER A 126 -1.92 8.24 -14.00
N PRO A 127 -2.14 7.32 -13.03
CA PRO A 127 -2.77 6.00 -13.16
C PRO A 127 -4.30 6.00 -12.97
N THR A 128 -4.95 7.17 -12.91
CA THR A 128 -6.37 7.31 -12.58
C THR A 128 -7.23 7.40 -13.83
N GLU A 129 -8.34 6.68 -13.87
CA GLU A 129 -9.32 6.73 -14.97
C GLU A 129 -10.43 7.75 -14.70
N LYS A 130 -11.11 8.21 -15.74
CA LYS A 130 -12.29 9.08 -15.66
C LYS A 130 -13.37 8.45 -14.76
N GLY A 131 -13.99 9.28 -13.94
CA GLY A 131 -15.06 8.89 -13.02
C GLY A 131 -14.58 8.37 -11.66
N ASN A 132 -13.29 8.08 -11.50
CA ASN A 132 -12.75 7.67 -10.21
C ASN A 132 -12.86 8.80 -9.18
N ILE A 133 -13.35 8.45 -8.00
CA ILE A 133 -13.36 9.33 -6.83
C ILE A 133 -12.18 8.95 -5.95
N ILE A 134 -11.26 9.89 -5.74
CA ILE A 134 -10.05 9.69 -4.93
C ILE A 134 -10.03 10.70 -3.81
N GLU A 135 -9.81 10.20 -2.59
CA GLU A 135 -9.47 11.04 -1.44
C GLU A 135 -7.96 11.36 -1.50
N MET A 136 -7.62 12.65 -1.52
CA MET A 136 -6.23 13.12 -1.63
C MET A 136 -5.95 14.31 -0.73
N SER A 137 -4.66 14.55 -0.50
CA SER A 137 -4.18 15.68 0.31
C SER A 137 -4.52 17.03 -0.33
N GLU A 138 -4.71 18.04 0.51
CA GLU A 138 -4.90 19.44 0.12
C GLU A 138 -3.83 19.90 -0.88
N ASP A 139 -2.55 19.59 -0.64
CA ASP A 139 -1.48 19.95 -1.57
C ASP A 139 -1.66 19.35 -2.97
N LYS A 140 -2.03 18.07 -3.06
CA LYS A 140 -2.29 17.41 -4.34
C LYS A 140 -3.56 17.98 -4.97
N ALA A 141 -4.62 18.16 -4.19
CA ALA A 141 -5.88 18.72 -4.66
C ALA A 141 -5.71 20.15 -5.20
N ASN A 142 -4.87 20.97 -4.57
CA ASN A 142 -4.53 22.32 -5.04
C ASN A 142 -3.98 22.28 -6.47
N SER A 143 -3.17 21.28 -6.81
CA SER A 143 -2.61 21.15 -8.16
C SER A 143 -3.68 20.89 -9.23
N TYR A 144 -4.78 20.22 -8.90
CA TYR A 144 -5.87 19.95 -9.83
C TYR A 144 -6.89 21.09 -9.88
N ILE A 145 -7.27 21.60 -8.71
CA ILE A 145 -8.36 22.57 -8.54
C ILE A 145 -7.91 24.00 -8.86
N LYS A 146 -6.72 24.43 -8.42
CA LYS A 146 -6.27 25.83 -8.58
C LYS A 146 -5.59 26.08 -9.92
N ARG A 147 -4.90 25.09 -10.50
CA ARG A 147 -4.12 25.25 -11.74
C ARG A 147 -4.92 25.10 -13.04
N ASP A 148 -6.25 25.09 -12.95
CA ASP A 148 -7.17 25.07 -14.11
C ASP A 148 -6.95 23.93 -15.10
N SER A 149 -6.57 22.76 -14.60
CA SER A 149 -6.21 21.63 -15.46
C SER A 149 -7.42 20.95 -16.12
N HIS A 150 -8.64 21.25 -15.65
CA HIS A 150 -9.89 20.55 -15.98
C HIS A 150 -9.75 19.01 -15.92
N ILE A 151 -8.80 18.50 -15.13
CA ILE A 151 -8.53 17.06 -14.96
C ILE A 151 -9.49 16.48 -13.92
N ALA A 152 -9.71 17.19 -12.82
CA ALA A 152 -10.55 16.74 -11.72
C ALA A 152 -11.34 17.91 -11.13
N THR A 153 -12.44 17.58 -10.46
CA THR A 153 -13.27 18.52 -9.69
C THR A 153 -13.62 17.91 -8.34
N LEU A 154 -14.29 18.65 -7.46
CA LEU A 154 -14.80 18.09 -6.20
C LEU A 154 -15.84 17.01 -6.49
N ALA A 155 -15.77 15.88 -5.78
CA ALA A 155 -16.74 14.80 -5.95
C ALA A 155 -18.18 15.24 -5.65
N SER A 156 -18.37 16.18 -4.71
CA SER A 156 -19.67 16.79 -4.36
C SER A 156 -20.28 17.67 -5.48
N MET A 157 -19.48 17.94 -6.51
CA MET A 157 -19.80 18.80 -7.63
C MET A 157 -19.98 18.03 -8.95
N ILE A 158 -20.04 16.70 -8.89
CA ILE A 158 -20.29 15.87 -10.08
C ILE A 158 -21.54 16.34 -10.85
N ASN A 159 -21.44 16.36 -12.18
CA ASN A 159 -22.51 16.74 -13.12
C ASN A 159 -23.04 18.17 -13.02
N LYS A 160 -22.40 19.04 -12.25
CA LYS A 160 -22.76 20.46 -12.18
C LYS A 160 -21.87 21.26 -13.13
N LYS A 161 -22.48 22.05 -14.01
CA LYS A 161 -21.76 23.06 -14.80
C LYS A 161 -21.41 24.21 -13.86
N ILE A 162 -20.13 24.36 -13.53
CA ILE A 162 -19.68 25.25 -12.46
C ILE A 162 -18.56 26.14 -12.98
N SER A 163 -18.65 27.45 -12.69
CA SER A 163 -17.55 28.38 -12.92
C SER A 163 -16.39 28.10 -11.96
N LYS A 164 -15.16 28.40 -12.40
CA LYS A 164 -13.96 28.24 -11.56
C LYS A 164 -14.08 28.89 -10.18
N GLU A 165 -14.68 30.08 -10.11
CA GLU A 165 -14.91 30.80 -8.86
C GLU A 165 -15.80 30.01 -7.88
N ASN A 166 -16.91 29.44 -8.37
CA ASN A 166 -17.82 28.65 -7.55
C ASN A 166 -17.18 27.34 -7.08
N LEU A 167 -16.33 26.71 -7.91
CA LEU A 167 -15.53 25.55 -7.53
C LEU A 167 -14.56 25.90 -6.39
N LEU A 168 -13.82 27.02 -6.50
CA LEU A 168 -12.88 27.46 -5.46
C LEU A 168 -13.58 27.78 -4.14
N LYS A 169 -14.70 28.52 -4.18
CA LYS A 169 -15.51 28.80 -2.98
C LYS A 169 -16.00 27.53 -2.29
N LYS A 170 -16.47 26.55 -3.07
CA LYS A 170 -16.91 25.25 -2.53
C LYS A 170 -15.73 24.45 -1.96
N TYR A 171 -14.59 24.47 -2.63
CA TYR A 171 -13.37 23.79 -2.20
C TYR A 171 -12.87 24.32 -0.86
N GLU A 172 -12.81 25.64 -0.69
CA GLU A 172 -12.45 26.27 0.59
C GLU A 172 -13.45 25.91 1.71
N LYS A 173 -14.74 25.84 1.39
CA LYS A 173 -15.77 25.40 2.36
C LYS A 173 -15.56 23.95 2.78
N GLU A 174 -15.24 23.05 1.85
CA GLU A 174 -14.97 21.65 2.17
C GLU A 174 -13.66 21.49 2.96
N LEU A 175 -12.61 22.24 2.63
CA LEU A 175 -11.36 22.25 3.39
C LEU A 175 -11.53 22.72 4.85
N LYS A 176 -12.52 23.56 5.15
CA LYS A 176 -12.78 23.99 6.53
C LYS A 176 -13.31 22.86 7.42
N VAL A 177 -14.02 21.89 6.84
CA VAL A 177 -14.62 20.74 7.56
C VAL A 177 -13.94 19.41 7.23
N ALA A 178 -12.89 19.45 6.41
CA ALA A 178 -12.15 18.28 6.00
C ALA A 178 -11.43 17.62 7.18
N LYS A 179 -11.32 16.29 7.11
CA LYS A 179 -10.51 15.52 8.06
C LYS A 179 -9.06 15.94 7.98
N VAL A 180 -8.43 16.06 9.15
CA VAL A 180 -7.02 16.45 9.28
C VAL A 180 -6.24 15.24 9.76
N TYR A 181 -5.24 14.83 8.98
CA TYR A 181 -4.32 13.77 9.35
C TYR A 181 -2.94 14.34 9.65
N TYR A 182 -2.25 13.70 10.58
CA TYR A 182 -0.90 14.07 10.97
C TYR A 182 0.13 13.26 10.20
N ASN A 183 1.21 13.93 9.80
CA ASN A 183 2.47 13.32 9.45
C ASN A 183 3.50 13.77 10.48
N LYS A 184 4.06 12.83 11.23
CA LYS A 184 5.09 13.11 12.23
C LYS A 184 6.34 12.31 11.90
N SER A 185 7.52 12.88 12.09
CA SER A 185 8.77 12.13 12.05
C SER A 185 9.82 12.71 12.97
N LYS A 186 10.86 11.91 13.26
CA LYS A 186 11.97 12.26 14.16
C LYS A 186 11.48 12.72 15.55
N CYS A 187 10.64 11.90 16.19
CA CYS A 187 10.11 12.14 17.52
C CYS A 187 11.02 11.55 18.59
N LYS A 188 11.40 12.34 19.60
CA LYS A 188 12.28 11.89 20.68
C LYS A 188 11.54 11.06 21.73
N THR A 189 10.28 11.41 21.98
CA THR A 189 9.50 10.81 23.07
C THR A 189 8.36 9.96 22.49
N GLN A 190 8.28 8.72 22.95
CA GLN A 190 7.28 7.74 22.52
C GLN A 190 6.68 7.08 23.77
N THR A 191 5.41 7.37 24.06
CA THR A 191 4.73 6.87 25.26
C THR A 191 3.58 5.96 24.87
N PRO A 192 3.61 4.66 25.25
CA PRO A 192 2.50 3.75 25.03
C PRO A 192 1.20 4.26 25.65
N ILE A 193 0.09 4.11 24.92
CA ILE A 193 -1.25 4.44 25.41
C ILE A 193 -1.94 3.13 25.77
N ASP A 194 -2.02 2.80 27.06
CA ASP A 194 -2.47 1.48 27.51
C ASP A 194 -3.92 1.15 27.14
N SER A 195 -4.79 2.18 27.10
CA SER A 195 -6.18 2.03 26.67
C SER A 195 -6.35 1.78 25.16
N LEU A 196 -5.28 1.86 24.37
CA LEU A 196 -5.28 1.68 22.91
C LEU A 196 -4.38 0.52 22.49
N LYS A 197 -4.58 -0.64 23.12
CA LYS A 197 -4.01 -1.94 22.75
C LYS A 197 -5.06 -2.75 22.00
N PHE A 198 -4.65 -3.41 20.92
CA PHE A 198 -5.55 -4.15 20.05
C PHE A 198 -4.92 -5.45 19.57
N THR A 199 -5.78 -6.44 19.37
CA THR A 199 -5.48 -7.67 18.63
C THR A 199 -6.48 -7.79 17.50
N LYS A 200 -6.02 -7.72 16.24
CA LYS A 200 -6.89 -7.75 15.06
C LYS A 200 -6.44 -8.78 14.04
N THR A 201 -7.39 -9.60 13.59
CA THR A 201 -7.18 -10.59 12.54
C THR A 201 -7.74 -10.07 11.21
N ILE A 202 -6.94 -10.17 10.16
CA ILE A 202 -7.26 -9.74 8.81
C ILE A 202 -7.39 -10.96 7.90
N ASP A 203 -8.51 -11.06 7.17
CA ASP A 203 -8.72 -12.08 6.16
C ASP A 203 -8.13 -11.65 4.81
N LEU A 204 -7.12 -12.38 4.37
CA LEU A 204 -6.38 -12.15 3.12
C LEU A 204 -6.85 -13.08 1.98
N ARG A 205 -7.76 -14.02 2.23
CA ARG A 205 -8.28 -14.94 1.20
C ARG A 205 -8.92 -14.22 0.01
N PRO A 206 -9.68 -13.12 0.18
CA PRO A 206 -10.23 -12.37 -0.97
C PRO A 206 -9.14 -11.89 -1.93
N TYR A 207 -7.98 -11.50 -1.40
CA TYR A 207 -6.85 -10.98 -2.17
C TYR A 207 -6.16 -12.06 -3.00
N LYS A 208 -6.08 -13.29 -2.49
CA LYS A 208 -5.57 -14.44 -3.27
C LYS A 208 -6.36 -14.69 -4.55
N LYS A 209 -7.65 -14.33 -4.56
CA LYS A 209 -8.57 -14.52 -5.68
C LYS A 209 -8.83 -13.23 -6.48
N SER A 210 -8.19 -12.11 -6.11
CA SER A 210 -8.45 -10.80 -6.72
C SER A 210 -8.29 -10.86 -8.25
N LYS A 211 -9.35 -10.49 -8.97
CA LYS A 211 -9.34 -10.39 -10.45
C LYS A 211 -8.31 -9.37 -10.91
N GLU A 212 -8.10 -8.31 -10.14
CA GLU A 212 -7.15 -7.24 -10.44
C GLU A 212 -5.71 -7.76 -10.43
N ILE A 213 -5.30 -8.45 -9.36
CA ILE A 213 -3.98 -9.08 -9.26
C ILE A 213 -3.80 -10.12 -10.38
N LYS A 214 -4.82 -10.92 -10.68
CA LYS A 214 -4.78 -11.88 -11.80
C LYS A 214 -4.59 -11.20 -13.16
N ARG A 215 -5.32 -10.11 -13.42
CA ARG A 215 -5.22 -9.34 -14.68
C ARG A 215 -3.85 -8.69 -14.81
N PHE A 216 -3.35 -8.06 -13.74
CA PHE A 216 -2.03 -7.45 -13.70
C PHE A 216 -0.92 -8.48 -13.99
N ARG A 217 -0.96 -9.64 -13.32
CA ARG A 217 -0.03 -10.74 -13.58
C ARG A 217 -0.11 -11.25 -15.02
N LYS A 218 -1.31 -11.40 -15.58
CA LYS A 218 -1.48 -11.85 -16.97
C LYS A 218 -0.87 -10.86 -17.96
N LYS A 219 -1.04 -9.55 -17.72
CA LYS A 219 -0.51 -8.48 -18.58
C LYS A 219 1.02 -8.52 -18.65
N HIS A 220 1.69 -8.77 -17.52
CA HIS A 220 3.15 -8.71 -17.40
C HIS A 220 3.84 -10.09 -17.46
N LYS A 221 3.10 -11.17 -17.77
CA LYS A 221 3.61 -12.55 -17.76
C LYS A 221 4.82 -12.76 -18.70
N ASN A 222 4.88 -12.01 -19.79
CA ASN A 222 5.90 -12.17 -20.84
C ASN A 222 6.98 -11.08 -20.80
N ASP A 223 6.98 -10.21 -19.79
CA ASP A 223 7.94 -9.11 -19.68
C ASP A 223 9.27 -9.63 -19.13
N ALA A 224 10.10 -10.17 -20.04
CA ALA A 224 11.42 -10.70 -19.72
C ALA A 224 12.30 -9.61 -19.07
N GLY A 225 12.98 -9.97 -17.98
CA GLY A 225 13.89 -9.07 -17.27
C GLY A 225 13.24 -8.04 -16.36
N SER A 226 11.91 -7.98 -16.25
CA SER A 226 11.20 -7.04 -15.36
C SER A 226 10.65 -7.72 -14.10
N TYR A 227 10.60 -6.98 -12.98
CA TYR A 227 9.99 -7.40 -11.72
C TYR A 227 8.57 -6.83 -11.62
N TYR A 228 7.57 -7.67 -11.39
CA TYR A 228 6.21 -7.22 -11.13
C TYR A 228 5.61 -7.93 -9.93
N GLY A 229 4.90 -7.19 -9.09
CA GLY A 229 4.36 -7.68 -7.85
C GLY A 229 3.16 -6.88 -7.37
N THR A 230 2.63 -7.30 -6.22
CA THR A 230 1.57 -6.57 -5.53
C THR A 230 2.03 -6.32 -4.10
N THR A 231 2.04 -5.05 -3.72
CA THR A 231 2.26 -4.61 -2.34
C THR A 231 0.92 -4.56 -1.62
N ILE A 232 0.85 -5.18 -0.45
CA ILE A 232 -0.26 -5.05 0.49
C ILE A 232 0.17 -4.11 1.61
N ILE A 233 -0.56 -3.01 1.77
CA ILE A 233 -0.29 -1.99 2.78
C ILE A 233 -1.36 -2.09 3.86
N TYR A 234 -0.95 -2.47 5.07
CA TYR A 234 -1.79 -2.49 6.27
C TYR A 234 -1.82 -1.09 6.89
N GLN A 235 -2.98 -0.44 6.87
CA GLN A 235 -3.19 0.92 7.35
C GLN A 235 -3.88 0.90 8.72
N PHE A 236 -3.20 1.33 9.76
CA PHE A 236 -3.71 1.37 11.13
C PHE A 236 -4.37 2.73 11.42
N TYR A 237 -5.67 2.76 11.74
CA TYR A 237 -6.45 3.97 12.01
C TYR A 237 -6.74 4.14 13.50
N ASP A 238 -6.80 5.38 14.00
CA ASP A 238 -7.01 5.72 15.42
C ASP A 238 -8.17 5.00 16.14
N SER A 239 -9.13 4.44 15.40
CA SER A 239 -10.23 3.61 15.91
C SER A 239 -9.79 2.18 16.31
N GLY A 240 -8.54 1.78 16.03
CA GLY A 240 -8.11 0.40 16.09
C GLY A 240 -8.57 -0.43 14.89
N GLU A 241 -9.03 0.19 13.81
CA GLU A 241 -9.31 -0.50 12.55
C GLU A 241 -8.02 -0.64 11.72
N ILE A 242 -7.87 -1.78 11.03
CA ILE A 242 -6.84 -1.97 10.02
C ILE A 242 -7.53 -2.06 8.66
N LYS A 243 -7.20 -1.13 7.76
CA LYS A 243 -7.64 -1.18 6.35
C LYS A 243 -6.51 -1.66 5.46
N LEU A 244 -6.86 -2.27 4.34
CA LEU A 244 -5.90 -2.75 3.36
C LEU A 244 -5.90 -1.87 2.14
N HIS A 245 -4.72 -1.51 1.67
CA HIS A 245 -4.50 -0.93 0.35
C HIS A 245 -3.63 -1.86 -0.49
N LEU A 246 -3.93 -1.96 -1.79
CA LEU A 246 -3.17 -2.75 -2.75
C LEU A 246 -2.51 -1.82 -3.76
N GLU A 247 -1.24 -2.07 -4.02
CA GLU A 247 -0.50 -1.36 -5.05
C GLU A 247 0.21 -2.37 -5.95
N ASN A 248 -0.20 -2.42 -7.22
CA ASN A 248 0.49 -3.22 -8.22
C ASN A 248 1.69 -2.42 -8.73
N TYR A 249 2.86 -3.04 -8.78
CA TYR A 249 4.08 -2.39 -9.26
C TYR A 249 4.77 -3.24 -10.32
N HIS A 250 5.43 -2.54 -11.24
CA HIS A 250 6.25 -3.12 -12.30
C HIS A 250 7.53 -2.29 -12.39
N THR A 251 8.67 -2.92 -12.19
CA THR A 251 10.00 -2.31 -12.25
C THR A 251 10.83 -3.04 -13.28
N ASN A 252 11.31 -2.32 -14.28
CA ASN A 252 12.32 -2.84 -15.19
C ASN A 252 13.69 -2.40 -14.64
N PRO A 253 14.53 -3.31 -14.13
CA PRO A 253 15.83 -2.97 -13.56
C PRO A 253 16.83 -2.42 -14.61
N TRP A 254 16.48 -2.49 -15.90
CA TRP A 254 17.31 -2.03 -17.02
C TRP A 254 16.86 -0.69 -17.62
N LYS A 255 15.83 -0.04 -17.07
CA LYS A 255 15.34 1.28 -17.47
C LYS A 255 15.27 2.20 -16.26
#